data_AF-A0AAE1ZD74-F1
#
_entry.id   AF-A0AAE1ZD74-F1
#
_cell.length_a   1.000
_cell.length_b   1.000
_cell.length_c   1.000
_cell.angle_alpha   90.00
_cell.angle_beta   90.00
_cell.angle_gamma   90.00
#
_symmetry.space_group_name_H-M   'P 1'
#
loop_
_entity.id
_entity.type
_entity.pdbx_description
1 polymer ?
#
loop_
_entity_poly.entity_id
_entity_poly.type
_entity_poly.pdbx_seq_one_letter_code
_entity_poly.pdbx_strand_id
1 'polypeptide(L)'
;MGTDSISKQAPLDTTSKHGDEKENETSHFTQVLNGKLVNTECFQFDNLDACTLPKLNRSDINWHRLKFHENLFIHILQNGYHETYSELFNLIDYEEKRRLNEGSSSSYWYIQPLIDRHQLLSDMMIHLINAENYNRSNKIIEVYKENLYLTELFRSNINDNWLLGRYLQKCLNIVTNGYFTVKNMIKIKNDINGLNNIEFDKLNEMKQSLRKSLFEAIYHNATYYYETEIMNNSLTEVFDKVYYSSDP
;
A
#
# COMPACT_ATOMS: atom_id res chain seq x y z
N MET A 1 11.35 11.93 57.95
CA MET A 1 12.78 12.28 58.06
C MET A 1 13.50 11.33 57.12
N GLY A 2 13.95 11.70 55.92
CA GLY A 2 14.43 12.99 55.45
C GLY A 2 15.70 12.67 54.65
N THR A 3 15.59 12.84 53.32
CA THR A 3 16.65 13.26 52.38
C THR A 3 17.84 12.30 52.17
N ASP A 4 18.52 12.15 51.02
CA ASP A 4 18.76 13.04 49.88
C ASP A 4 19.06 12.25 48.59
N SER A 5 18.65 12.85 47.47
CA SER A 5 19.09 12.62 46.09
C SER A 5 20.36 13.44 45.82
N ILE A 6 21.35 12.94 45.06
CA ILE A 6 22.42 13.70 44.34
C ILE A 6 22.99 12.69 43.31
N SER A 7 22.69 12.72 42.01
CA SER A 7 23.10 13.67 40.95
C SER A 7 24.58 14.03 40.95
N LYS A 8 25.39 13.44 40.07
CA LYS A 8 26.66 14.05 39.66
C LYS A 8 26.87 13.99 38.14
N GLN A 9 26.84 15.20 37.61
CA GLN A 9 27.23 15.70 36.30
C GLN A 9 28.57 15.16 35.77
N ALA A 10 28.63 15.12 34.43
CA ALA A 10 29.84 15.12 33.62
C ALA A 10 30.66 16.41 33.77
N PRO A 11 31.97 16.40 33.47
CA PRO A 11 32.73 17.61 33.21
C PRO A 11 32.72 17.94 31.70
N LEU A 12 32.24 19.16 31.42
CA LEU A 12 32.62 19.97 30.28
C LEU A 12 34.08 20.38 30.46
N ASP A 13 34.92 20.22 29.44
CA ASP A 13 36.11 21.06 29.27
C ASP A 13 36.11 21.63 27.86
N THR A 14 36.13 22.95 27.82
CA THR A 14 36.27 23.78 26.63
C THR A 14 37.66 24.37 26.65
N THR A 15 38.46 24.15 25.62
CA THR A 15 39.44 25.14 25.16
C THR A 15 39.73 24.95 23.68
N SER A 16 39.38 25.98 22.92
CA SER A 16 39.72 26.22 21.52
C SER A 16 41.22 26.54 21.38
N LYS A 17 41.88 25.95 20.37
CA LYS A 17 42.91 26.62 19.56
C LYS A 17 42.86 26.12 18.11
N HIS A 18 42.82 27.08 17.19
CA HIS A 18 42.99 26.94 15.74
C HIS A 18 44.28 26.20 15.36
N GLY A 19 44.16 25.36 14.33
CA GLY A 19 45.25 24.85 13.51
C GLY A 19 44.65 24.18 12.27
N ASP A 20 44.77 24.83 11.11
CA ASP A 20 44.50 24.25 9.80
C ASP A 20 45.47 23.11 9.54
N GLU A 21 44.99 21.92 9.18
CA GLU A 21 45.69 21.00 8.28
C GLU A 21 44.72 19.94 7.74
N LYS A 22 44.69 19.80 6.41
CA LYS A 22 43.90 18.83 5.67
C LYS A 22 44.67 17.51 5.66
N GLU A 23 44.10 16.44 6.22
CA GLU A 23 44.55 15.08 5.93
C GLU A 23 43.38 14.24 5.38
N ASN A 24 43.61 13.74 4.17
CA ASN A 24 42.76 12.80 3.45
C ASN A 24 42.92 11.41 4.07
N GLU A 25 41.96 10.96 4.88
CA GLU A 25 41.94 9.56 5.32
C GLU A 25 41.12 8.70 4.35
N THR A 26 41.83 8.05 3.42
CA THR A 26 41.33 6.87 2.70
C THR A 26 41.22 5.69 3.66
N SER A 27 40.00 5.30 4.02
CA SER A 27 39.73 4.13 4.87
C SER A 27 40.00 2.83 4.10
N HIS A 28 41.07 2.12 4.45
CA HIS A 28 41.34 0.77 3.95
C HIS A 28 40.54 -0.29 4.73
N PHE A 29 39.61 -0.96 4.07
CA PHE A 29 38.93 -2.15 4.63
C PHE A 29 39.72 -3.40 4.23
N THR A 30 40.27 -4.13 5.21
CA THR A 30 41.06 -5.34 4.97
C THR A 30 40.24 -6.57 5.38
N GLN A 31 39.97 -7.49 4.45
CA GLN A 31 39.46 -8.82 4.77
C GLN A 31 40.60 -9.85 4.67
N VAL A 32 40.73 -10.70 5.69
CA VAL A 32 41.72 -11.79 5.75
C VAL A 32 41.01 -13.10 5.44
N LEU A 33 41.43 -13.78 4.37
CA LEU A 33 41.07 -15.18 4.11
C LEU A 33 42.36 -16.00 3.91
N ASN A 34 42.52 -17.06 4.70
CA ASN A 34 43.57 -18.08 4.57
C ASN A 34 45.02 -17.56 4.53
N GLY A 35 45.38 -16.67 5.48
CA GLY A 35 46.78 -16.44 5.87
C GLY A 35 47.72 -15.89 4.79
N LYS A 36 47.20 -15.49 3.64
CA LYS A 36 47.94 -14.76 2.59
C LYS A 36 47.26 -13.42 2.38
N LEU A 37 48.02 -12.33 2.47
CA LEU A 37 47.61 -11.03 1.93
C LEU A 37 47.39 -11.21 0.43
N VAL A 38 46.13 -11.33 0.03
CA VAL A 38 45.72 -11.11 -1.36
C VAL A 38 45.40 -9.63 -1.43
N ASN A 39 46.29 -8.86 -2.04
CA ASN A 39 45.94 -7.52 -2.50
C ASN A 39 44.79 -7.72 -3.50
N THR A 40 43.55 -7.44 -3.08
CA THR A 40 42.51 -7.11 -4.03
C THR A 40 43.03 -5.90 -4.78
N GLU A 41 43.37 -6.09 -6.05
CA GLU A 41 43.64 -4.99 -6.97
C GLU A 41 42.49 -4.00 -6.82
N CYS A 42 42.79 -2.87 -6.19
CA CYS A 42 41.89 -1.74 -6.16
C CYS A 42 41.80 -1.33 -7.63
N PHE A 43 40.61 -1.41 -8.23
CA PHE A 43 40.41 -0.94 -9.59
C PHE A 43 40.91 0.51 -9.68
N GLN A 44 42.09 0.69 -10.26
CA GLN A 44 42.69 2.00 -10.45
C GLN A 44 41.92 2.72 -11.56
N PHE A 45 40.96 3.56 -11.15
CA PHE A 45 40.31 4.52 -12.04
C PHE A 45 41.23 5.72 -12.27
N ASP A 46 42.45 5.48 -12.77
CA ASP A 46 43.50 6.51 -12.91
C ASP A 46 43.24 7.49 -14.07
N ASN A 47 42.06 7.47 -14.68
CA ASN A 47 41.71 8.31 -15.85
C ASN A 47 40.25 8.76 -15.90
N LEU A 48 39.58 8.89 -14.76
CA LEU A 48 38.24 9.47 -14.72
C LEU A 48 38.32 10.93 -14.29
N ASP A 49 38.33 11.84 -15.26
CA ASP A 49 38.29 13.27 -15.01
C ASP A 49 37.02 13.57 -14.19
N ALA A 50 37.13 14.15 -13.00
CA ALA A 50 35.99 14.35 -12.09
C ALA A 50 34.84 15.17 -12.73
N CYS A 51 35.17 15.91 -13.79
CA CYS A 51 34.24 16.66 -14.65
C CYS A 51 33.47 15.80 -15.68
N THR A 52 33.82 14.52 -15.86
CA THR A 52 33.17 13.58 -16.80
C THR A 52 32.23 12.57 -16.14
N LEU A 53 32.20 12.52 -14.81
CA LEU A 53 31.26 11.69 -14.07
C LEU A 53 29.84 12.26 -14.17
N PRO A 54 28.81 11.42 -14.46
CA PRO A 54 27.43 11.86 -14.42
C PRO A 54 27.11 12.42 -13.02
N LYS A 55 26.56 13.63 -12.96
CA LYS A 55 25.99 14.15 -11.71
C LYS A 55 24.72 13.37 -11.39
N LEU A 56 24.87 12.34 -10.57
CA LEU A 56 23.74 11.57 -10.05
C LEU A 56 22.90 12.44 -9.13
N ASN A 57 21.61 12.52 -9.41
CA ASN A 57 20.64 13.10 -8.49
C ASN A 57 20.26 12.08 -7.41
N ARG A 58 19.51 12.52 -6.40
CA ARG A 58 19.10 11.65 -5.28
C ARG A 58 18.28 10.44 -5.73
N SER A 59 17.45 10.59 -6.75
CA SER A 59 16.65 9.50 -7.32
C SER A 59 17.53 8.46 -8.01
N ASP A 60 18.57 8.89 -8.73
CA ASP A 60 19.52 7.98 -9.39
C ASP A 60 20.26 7.14 -8.34
N ILE A 61 20.68 7.77 -7.23
CA ILE A 61 21.35 7.08 -6.11
C ILE A 61 20.41 6.07 -5.45
N ASN A 62 19.15 6.46 -5.20
CA ASN A 62 18.14 5.59 -4.59
C ASN A 62 17.83 4.37 -5.45
N TRP A 63 17.76 4.54 -6.78
CA TRP A 63 17.53 3.44 -7.72
C TRP A 63 18.56 2.31 -7.57
N HIS A 64 19.82 2.66 -7.29
CA HIS A 64 20.89 1.69 -7.10
C HIS A 64 21.02 1.14 -5.68
N ARG A 65 20.63 1.91 -4.65
CA ARG A 65 20.84 1.54 -3.25
C ARG A 65 19.66 0.84 -2.59
N LEU A 66 18.45 1.13 -3.04
CA LEU A 66 17.23 0.67 -2.41
C LEU A 66 16.66 -0.54 -3.15
N LYS A 67 15.94 -1.38 -2.40
CA LYS A 67 15.12 -2.45 -2.97
C LYS A 67 13.99 -1.85 -3.80
N PHE A 68 13.45 -2.66 -4.71
CA PHE A 68 12.37 -2.24 -5.61
C PHE A 68 11.17 -1.61 -4.86
N HIS A 69 10.64 -2.30 -3.83
CA HIS A 69 9.47 -1.83 -3.08
C HIS A 69 9.75 -0.53 -2.29
N GLU A 70 10.98 -0.31 -1.85
CA GLU A 70 11.36 0.93 -1.17
C GLU A 70 11.31 2.12 -2.15
N ASN A 71 11.85 1.95 -3.37
CA ASN A 71 11.73 2.94 -4.43
C ASN A 71 10.27 3.16 -4.85
N LEU A 72 9.46 2.09 -4.92
CA LEU A 72 8.02 2.15 -5.18
C LEU A 72 7.31 3.01 -4.13
N PHE A 73 7.56 2.78 -2.84
CA PHE A 73 6.94 3.54 -1.76
C PHE A 73 7.39 5.00 -1.73
N ILE A 74 8.67 5.28 -1.99
CA ILE A 74 9.17 6.65 -2.12
C ILE A 74 8.42 7.36 -3.26
N HIS A 75 8.28 6.71 -4.42
CA HIS A 75 7.54 7.26 -5.56
C HIS A 75 6.08 7.58 -5.20
N ILE A 76 5.38 6.65 -4.56
CA ILE A 76 3.98 6.83 -4.12
C ILE A 76 3.86 8.02 -3.15
N LEU A 77 4.72 8.08 -2.14
CA LEU A 77 4.67 9.11 -1.10
C LEU A 77 5.07 10.49 -1.62
N GLN A 78 6.07 10.58 -2.50
CA GLN A 78 6.48 11.85 -3.12
C GLN A 78 5.38 12.48 -3.97
N ASN A 79 4.52 11.65 -4.56
CA ASN A 79 3.35 12.10 -5.31
C ASN A 79 2.09 12.29 -4.43
N GLY A 80 2.20 12.13 -3.11
CA GLY A 80 1.12 12.38 -2.15
C GLY A 80 0.03 11.31 -2.13
N TYR A 81 0.32 10.07 -2.53
CA TYR A 81 -0.65 8.96 -2.53
C TYR A 81 -0.58 8.14 -1.24
N HIS A 82 -1.01 8.73 -0.13
CA HIS A 82 -0.87 8.13 1.20
C HIS A 82 -1.79 6.92 1.43
N GLU A 83 -2.98 6.90 0.83
CA GLU A 83 -3.90 5.77 0.94
C GLU A 83 -3.34 4.57 0.17
N THR A 84 -2.84 4.80 -1.03
CA THR A 84 -2.16 3.78 -1.83
C THR A 84 -0.96 3.19 -1.10
N TYR A 85 -0.10 4.04 -0.52
CA TYR A 85 1.03 3.60 0.29
C TYR A 85 0.56 2.72 1.45
N SER A 86 -0.41 3.21 2.22
CA SER A 86 -0.91 2.51 3.41
C SER A 86 -1.50 1.14 3.04
N GLU A 87 -2.27 1.05 1.96
CA GLU A 87 -2.82 -0.20 1.47
C GLU A 87 -1.71 -1.20 1.11
N LEU A 88 -0.75 -0.82 0.26
CA LEU A 88 0.33 -1.73 -0.16
C LEU A 88 1.21 -2.16 1.01
N PHE A 89 1.58 -1.22 1.88
CA PHE A 89 2.37 -1.51 3.07
C PHE A 89 1.66 -2.51 3.97
N ASN A 90 0.37 -2.29 4.26
CA ASN A 90 -0.42 -3.18 5.11
C ASN A 90 -0.63 -4.56 4.47
N LEU A 91 -0.68 -4.67 3.15
CA LEU A 91 -0.77 -5.96 2.46
C LEU A 91 0.51 -6.76 2.58
N ILE A 92 1.66 -6.11 2.38
CA ILE A 92 2.98 -6.73 2.54
C ILE A 92 3.20 -7.17 3.99
N ASP A 93 2.97 -6.30 4.96
CA ASP A 93 3.10 -6.60 6.40
C ASP A 93 2.15 -7.74 6.83
N TYR A 94 0.91 -7.74 6.32
CA TYR A 94 -0.03 -8.82 6.60
C TYR A 94 0.43 -10.17 6.04
N GLU A 95 0.94 -10.20 4.81
CA GLU A 95 1.45 -11.43 4.21
C GLU A 95 2.66 -11.95 4.98
N GLU A 96 3.61 -11.07 5.35
CA GLU A 96 4.78 -11.41 6.15
C GLU A 96 4.38 -12.04 7.49
N LYS A 97 3.47 -11.41 8.23
CA LYS A 97 2.94 -11.95 9.50
C LYS A 97 2.29 -13.32 9.31
N ARG A 98 1.55 -13.52 8.22
CA ARG A 98 0.95 -14.83 7.90
C ARG A 98 2.00 -15.88 7.63
N ARG A 99 3.03 -15.58 6.84
CA ARG A 99 4.14 -16.51 6.58
C ARG A 99 4.85 -16.92 7.85
N LEU A 100 5.15 -15.95 8.72
CA LEU A 100 5.78 -16.21 10.01
C LEU A 100 4.93 -17.11 10.91
N ASN A 101 3.61 -16.90 10.92
CA ASN A 101 2.67 -17.72 11.71
C ASN A 101 2.54 -19.16 11.19
N GLU A 102 2.56 -19.36 9.87
CA GLU A 102 2.50 -20.70 9.27
C GLU A 102 3.84 -21.46 9.37
N GLY A 103 4.96 -20.73 9.45
CA GLY A 103 6.30 -21.26 9.64
C GLY A 103 6.90 -21.95 8.41
N SER A 104 8.18 -22.31 8.51
CA SER A 104 8.98 -22.85 7.40
C SER A 104 8.57 -24.25 6.91
N SER A 105 7.70 -24.92 7.67
CA SER A 105 7.12 -26.22 7.32
C SER A 105 5.89 -26.11 6.41
N SER A 106 5.27 -24.92 6.29
CA SER A 106 4.12 -24.71 5.39
C SER A 106 4.58 -24.64 3.93
N SER A 107 3.76 -25.17 3.01
CA SER A 107 3.97 -24.98 1.56
C SER A 107 3.92 -23.49 1.18
N TYR A 108 3.18 -22.69 1.93
CA TYR A 108 3.08 -21.24 1.76
C TYR A 108 4.43 -20.52 1.94
N TRP A 109 5.32 -21.07 2.79
CA TRP A 109 6.64 -20.51 3.04
C TRP A 109 7.54 -20.46 1.80
N TYR A 110 7.27 -21.30 0.79
CA TYR A 110 8.08 -21.40 -0.42
C TYR A 110 7.51 -20.61 -1.60
N ILE A 111 6.30 -20.07 -1.47
CA ILE A 111 5.71 -19.17 -2.47
C ILE A 111 6.50 -17.86 -2.46
N GLN A 112 6.70 -17.22 -3.61
CA GLN A 112 7.36 -15.91 -3.66
C GLN A 112 6.55 -14.86 -2.87
N PRO A 113 7.13 -14.16 -1.89
CA PRO A 113 6.40 -13.16 -1.12
C PRO A 113 6.02 -11.96 -2.00
N LEU A 114 4.88 -11.33 -1.70
CA LEU A 114 4.35 -10.14 -2.36
C LEU A 114 5.37 -9.02 -2.49
N ILE A 115 6.20 -8.81 -1.48
CA ILE A 115 7.25 -7.78 -1.48
C ILE A 115 8.29 -7.96 -2.61
N ASP A 116 8.50 -9.20 -3.06
CA ASP A 116 9.44 -9.55 -4.12
C ASP A 116 8.76 -9.72 -5.49
N ARG A 117 7.42 -9.63 -5.56
CA ARG A 117 6.63 -9.76 -6.80
C ARG A 117 6.48 -8.40 -7.48
N HIS A 118 7.59 -7.90 -8.04
CA HIS A 118 7.70 -6.53 -8.54
C HIS A 118 6.63 -6.13 -9.56
N GLN A 119 6.33 -6.99 -10.55
CA GLN A 119 5.30 -6.70 -11.56
C GLN A 119 3.93 -6.52 -10.92
N LEU A 120 3.54 -7.46 -10.04
CA LEU A 120 2.27 -7.40 -9.33
C LEU A 120 2.17 -6.15 -8.46
N LEU A 121 3.23 -5.80 -7.72
CA LEU A 121 3.26 -4.56 -6.93
C LEU A 121 3.12 -3.30 -7.79
N SER A 122 3.74 -3.28 -8.98
CA SER A 122 3.59 -2.18 -9.93
C SER A 122 2.15 -2.06 -10.44
N ASP A 123 1.54 -3.18 -10.83
CA ASP A 123 0.15 -3.20 -11.31
C ASP A 123 -0.81 -2.79 -10.20
N MET A 124 -0.62 -3.31 -8.97
CA MET A 124 -1.39 -2.89 -7.80
C MET A 124 -1.24 -1.40 -7.52
N MET A 125 -0.03 -0.85 -7.58
CA MET A 125 0.21 0.59 -7.39
C MET A 125 -0.60 1.42 -8.40
N ILE A 126 -0.58 1.07 -9.68
CA ILE A 126 -1.28 1.83 -10.73
C ILE A 126 -2.78 1.90 -10.43
N HIS A 127 -3.41 0.76 -10.18
CA HIS A 127 -4.86 0.70 -9.91
C HIS A 127 -5.24 1.35 -8.58
N LEU A 128 -4.41 1.25 -7.55
CA LEU A 128 -4.65 1.92 -6.27
C LEU A 128 -4.51 3.44 -6.39
N ILE A 129 -3.54 3.96 -7.13
CA ILE A 129 -3.42 5.40 -7.43
C ILE A 129 -4.66 5.89 -8.17
N ASN A 130 -5.13 5.15 -9.17
CA ASN A 130 -6.35 5.49 -9.90
C ASN A 130 -7.56 5.51 -8.97
N ALA A 131 -7.72 4.47 -8.15
CA ALA A 131 -8.79 4.39 -7.15
C ALA A 131 -8.74 5.58 -6.18
N GLU A 132 -7.56 5.97 -5.70
CA GLU A 132 -7.39 7.12 -4.82
C GLU A 132 -7.76 8.44 -5.52
N ASN A 133 -7.35 8.64 -6.77
CA ASN A 133 -7.74 9.80 -7.59
C ASN A 133 -9.26 9.88 -7.82
N TYR A 134 -9.90 8.74 -8.12
CA TYR A 134 -11.35 8.67 -8.28
C TYR A 134 -12.08 8.92 -6.97
N ASN A 135 -11.53 8.44 -5.85
CA ASN A 135 -12.09 8.67 -4.53
C ASN A 135 -12.04 10.17 -4.16
N ARG A 136 -10.90 10.85 -4.41
CA ARG A 136 -10.76 12.31 -4.25
C ARG A 136 -11.76 13.09 -5.12
N SER A 137 -12.21 12.50 -6.22
CA SER A 137 -13.19 13.09 -7.14
C SER A 137 -14.63 12.64 -6.87
N ASN A 138 -14.90 11.92 -5.77
CA ASN A 138 -16.21 11.33 -5.43
C ASN A 138 -16.80 10.40 -6.51
N LYS A 139 -15.96 9.76 -7.33
CA LYS A 139 -16.37 8.82 -8.39
C LYS A 139 -16.38 7.38 -7.88
N ILE A 140 -17.31 7.06 -6.98
CA ILE A 140 -17.34 5.78 -6.24
C ILE A 140 -17.38 4.55 -7.17
N ILE A 141 -18.13 4.62 -8.27
CA ILE A 141 -18.22 3.51 -9.23
C ILE A 141 -16.86 3.21 -9.87
N GLU A 142 -16.06 4.25 -10.13
CA GLU A 142 -14.74 4.10 -10.72
C GLU A 142 -13.74 3.58 -9.68
N VAL A 143 -13.85 4.00 -8.41
CA VAL A 143 -13.11 3.37 -7.29
C VAL A 143 -13.39 1.87 -7.23
N TYR A 144 -14.66 1.48 -7.33
CA TYR A 144 -15.07 0.08 -7.36
C TYR A 144 -14.44 -0.68 -8.55
N LYS A 145 -14.47 -0.12 -9.75
CA LYS A 145 -13.90 -0.76 -10.95
C LYS A 145 -12.39 -0.99 -10.85
N GLU A 146 -11.63 -0.02 -10.35
CA GLU A 146 -10.18 -0.18 -10.15
C GLU A 146 -9.87 -1.29 -9.13
N ASN A 147 -10.66 -1.39 -8.04
CA ASN A 147 -10.51 -2.47 -7.07
C ASN A 147 -10.99 -3.82 -7.61
N LEU A 148 -12.03 -3.84 -8.45
CA LEU A 148 -12.52 -5.06 -9.10
C LEU A 148 -11.49 -5.59 -10.09
N TYR A 149 -10.81 -4.71 -10.84
CA TYR A 149 -9.71 -5.13 -11.72
C TYR A 149 -8.61 -5.87 -10.95
N LEU A 150 -8.25 -5.38 -9.76
CA LEU A 150 -7.29 -6.07 -8.89
C LEU A 150 -7.75 -7.49 -8.52
N THR A 151 -9.06 -7.71 -8.32
CA THR A 151 -9.57 -9.06 -8.06
C THR A 151 -9.33 -10.02 -9.23
N GLU A 152 -9.45 -9.54 -10.48
CA GLU A 152 -9.19 -10.35 -11.65
C GLU A 152 -7.69 -10.64 -11.83
N LEU A 153 -6.82 -9.69 -11.48
CA LEU A 153 -5.37 -9.94 -11.41
C LEU A 153 -5.05 -11.10 -10.45
N PHE A 154 -5.64 -11.10 -9.25
CA PHE A 154 -5.38 -12.14 -8.25
C PHE A 154 -5.99 -13.50 -8.62
N ARG A 155 -7.10 -13.53 -9.36
CA ARG A 155 -7.76 -14.78 -9.77
C ARG A 155 -6.86 -15.66 -10.66
N SER A 156 -5.88 -15.06 -11.34
CA SER A 156 -4.94 -15.78 -12.19
C SER A 156 -3.97 -16.70 -11.42
N ASN A 157 -3.78 -16.49 -10.11
CA ASN A 157 -2.83 -17.22 -9.29
C ASN A 157 -3.50 -17.80 -8.04
N ILE A 158 -3.51 -19.13 -7.92
CA ILE A 158 -4.11 -19.84 -6.78
C ILE A 158 -3.55 -19.39 -5.42
N ASN A 159 -2.28 -18.97 -5.39
CA ASN A 159 -1.61 -18.52 -4.17
C ASN A 159 -2.07 -17.13 -3.69
N ASP A 160 -2.79 -16.39 -4.55
CA ASP A 160 -3.32 -15.06 -4.26
C ASP A 160 -4.79 -15.09 -3.84
N ASN A 161 -5.33 -16.28 -3.52
CA ASN A 161 -6.71 -16.43 -3.07
C ASN A 161 -7.05 -15.53 -1.87
N TRP A 162 -6.09 -15.31 -0.97
CA TRP A 162 -6.26 -14.41 0.17
C TRP A 162 -6.34 -12.92 -0.22
N LEU A 163 -5.63 -12.50 -1.28
CA LEU A 163 -5.75 -11.16 -1.85
C LEU A 163 -7.10 -11.01 -2.55
N LEU A 164 -7.49 -12.03 -3.32
CA LEU A 164 -8.79 -12.10 -3.98
C LEU A 164 -9.93 -11.92 -2.98
N GLY A 165 -9.99 -12.72 -1.91
CA GLY A 165 -11.02 -12.60 -0.89
C GLY A 165 -11.04 -11.23 -0.20
N ARG A 166 -9.86 -10.67 0.11
CA ARG A 166 -9.77 -9.33 0.72
C ARG A 166 -10.31 -8.24 -0.21
N TYR A 167 -9.93 -8.26 -1.49
CA TYR A 167 -10.36 -7.23 -2.44
C TYR A 167 -11.82 -7.39 -2.86
N LEU A 168 -12.36 -8.61 -2.93
CA LEU A 168 -13.79 -8.83 -3.13
C LEU A 168 -14.62 -8.23 -2.00
N GLN A 169 -14.20 -8.43 -0.74
CA GLN A 169 -14.86 -7.80 0.41
C GLN A 169 -14.71 -6.27 0.39
N LYS A 170 -13.54 -5.76 -0.01
CA LYS A 170 -13.30 -4.32 -0.17
C LYS A 170 -14.24 -3.72 -1.23
N CYS A 171 -14.39 -4.38 -2.38
CA CYS A 171 -15.32 -4.00 -3.43
C CYS A 171 -16.75 -3.93 -2.91
N LEU A 172 -17.21 -4.97 -2.19
CA LEU A 172 -18.53 -4.99 -1.57
C LEU A 172 -18.74 -3.81 -0.62
N ASN A 173 -17.75 -3.51 0.23
CA ASN A 173 -17.82 -2.40 1.17
C ASN A 173 -17.91 -1.04 0.46
N ILE A 174 -17.11 -0.81 -0.60
CA ILE A 174 -17.12 0.43 -1.39
C ILE A 174 -18.52 0.72 -1.94
N VAL A 175 -19.11 -0.25 -2.65
CA VAL A 175 -20.41 -0.06 -3.30
C VAL A 175 -21.57 -0.03 -2.31
N THR A 176 -21.49 -0.79 -1.22
CA THR A 176 -22.48 -0.77 -0.13
C THR A 176 -22.52 0.61 0.53
N ASN A 177 -21.36 1.13 0.93
CA ASN A 177 -21.25 2.45 1.55
C ASN A 177 -21.70 3.55 0.60
N GLY A 178 -21.30 3.48 -0.67
CA GLY A 178 -21.73 4.42 -1.70
C GLY A 178 -23.25 4.42 -1.89
N TYR A 179 -23.86 3.24 -2.03
CA TYR A 179 -25.30 3.10 -2.21
C TYR A 179 -26.08 3.70 -1.05
N PHE A 180 -25.71 3.37 0.20
CA PHE A 180 -26.40 3.92 1.38
C PHE A 180 -26.18 5.42 1.53
N THR A 181 -24.98 5.92 1.20
CA THR A 181 -24.70 7.37 1.23
C THR A 181 -25.64 8.11 0.28
N VAL A 182 -25.76 7.66 -0.98
CA VAL A 182 -26.66 8.28 -1.96
C VAL A 182 -28.13 8.12 -1.58
N LYS A 183 -28.54 6.94 -1.09
CA LYS A 183 -29.91 6.70 -0.59
C LYS A 183 -30.28 7.67 0.53
N ASN A 184 -29.38 7.88 1.49
CA ASN A 184 -29.58 8.81 2.60
C ASN A 184 -29.58 10.27 2.13
N MET A 185 -28.71 10.66 1.20
CA MET A 185 -28.69 12.00 0.61
C MET A 185 -30.02 12.33 -0.08
N ILE A 186 -30.58 11.39 -0.85
CA ILE A 186 -31.88 11.56 -1.51
C ILE A 186 -32.98 11.77 -0.47
N LYS A 187 -33.03 10.91 0.57
CA LYS A 187 -34.02 11.01 1.65
C LYS A 187 -33.99 12.39 2.33
N ILE A 188 -32.80 12.82 2.78
CA ILE A 188 -32.63 14.11 3.47
C ILE A 188 -33.01 15.29 2.57
N LYS A 189 -32.60 15.27 1.29
CA LYS A 189 -32.90 16.35 0.35
C LYS A 189 -34.40 16.44 0.01
N ASN A 190 -35.09 15.31 -0.05
CA ASN A 190 -36.54 15.26 -0.20
C ASN A 190 -37.24 15.82 1.05
N ASP A 191 -36.81 15.44 2.25
CA ASP A 191 -37.39 15.91 3.52
C ASP A 191 -37.29 17.44 3.70
N ILE A 192 -36.26 18.06 3.10
CA ILE A 192 -35.98 19.51 3.21
C ILE A 192 -36.55 20.31 2.01
N ASN A 193 -37.22 19.66 1.03
CA ASN A 193 -37.62 20.26 -0.26
C ASN A 193 -36.45 20.97 -0.97
N GLY A 194 -35.22 20.48 -0.76
CA GLY A 194 -33.99 21.19 -1.13
C GLY A 194 -33.46 20.85 -2.52
N LEU A 195 -34.22 20.13 -3.35
CA LEU A 195 -33.72 19.53 -4.57
C LEU A 195 -34.45 20.07 -5.80
N ASN A 196 -33.70 20.60 -6.76
CA ASN A 196 -34.20 20.81 -8.11
C ASN A 196 -34.29 19.47 -8.85
N ASN A 197 -35.14 19.40 -9.88
CA ASN A 197 -35.39 18.14 -10.62
C ASN A 197 -34.09 17.54 -11.21
N ILE A 198 -33.17 18.38 -11.69
CA ILE A 198 -31.92 17.95 -12.33
C ILE A 198 -30.97 17.24 -11.35
N GLU A 199 -30.82 17.77 -10.14
CA GLU A 199 -29.98 17.14 -9.10
C GLU A 199 -30.60 15.84 -8.59
N PHE A 200 -31.93 15.78 -8.49
CA PHE A 200 -32.65 14.56 -8.13
C PHE A 200 -32.44 13.46 -9.16
N ASP A 201 -32.56 13.78 -10.45
CA ASP A 201 -32.33 12.84 -11.54
C ASP A 201 -30.91 12.28 -11.50
N LYS A 202 -29.89 13.14 -11.33
CA LYS A 202 -28.48 12.72 -11.19
C LYS A 202 -28.25 11.79 -9.99
N LEU A 203 -28.85 12.10 -8.84
CA LEU A 203 -28.72 11.26 -7.65
C LEU A 203 -29.42 9.91 -7.84
N ASN A 204 -30.56 9.88 -8.52
CA ASN A 204 -31.27 8.64 -8.84
C ASN A 204 -30.49 7.78 -9.85
N GLU A 205 -29.91 8.38 -10.89
CA GLU A 205 -29.01 7.68 -11.82
C GLU A 205 -27.81 7.07 -11.10
N MET A 206 -27.21 7.83 -10.17
CA MET A 206 -26.11 7.34 -9.34
C MET A 206 -26.57 6.21 -8.39
N LYS A 207 -27.72 6.36 -7.73
CA LYS A 207 -28.34 5.30 -6.89
C LYS A 207 -28.53 4.02 -7.70
N GLN A 208 -29.08 4.13 -8.91
CA GLN A 208 -29.34 2.97 -9.77
C GLN A 208 -28.05 2.31 -10.25
N SER A 209 -27.03 3.10 -10.62
CA SER A 209 -25.73 2.58 -11.03
C SER A 209 -25.02 1.87 -9.87
N LEU A 210 -25.02 2.46 -8.68
CA LEU A 210 -24.48 1.82 -7.46
C LEU A 210 -25.24 0.55 -7.09
N ARG A 211 -26.56 0.52 -7.25
CA ARG A 211 -27.36 -0.69 -7.02
C ARG A 211 -26.94 -1.84 -7.95
N LYS A 212 -26.65 -1.54 -9.23
CA LYS A 212 -26.14 -2.56 -10.18
C LYS A 212 -24.78 -3.09 -9.75
N SER A 213 -23.82 -2.21 -9.45
CA SER A 213 -22.49 -2.60 -8.97
C SER A 213 -22.53 -3.33 -7.62
N LEU A 214 -23.50 -3.03 -6.76
CA LEU A 214 -23.74 -3.73 -5.51
C LEU A 214 -24.16 -5.19 -5.75
N PHE A 215 -25.08 -5.44 -6.69
CA PHE A 215 -25.45 -6.81 -7.04
C PHE A 215 -24.29 -7.59 -7.65
N GLU A 216 -23.50 -6.95 -8.51
CA GLU A 216 -22.29 -7.54 -9.08
C GLU A 216 -21.28 -7.90 -7.98
N ALA A 217 -21.01 -6.99 -7.04
CA ALA A 217 -20.11 -7.26 -5.92
C ALA A 217 -20.61 -8.40 -5.02
N ILE A 218 -21.91 -8.44 -4.72
CA ILE A 218 -22.54 -9.54 -3.97
C ILE A 218 -22.33 -10.86 -4.72
N TYR A 219 -22.56 -10.89 -6.03
CA TYR A 219 -22.38 -12.08 -6.85
C TYR A 219 -20.93 -12.59 -6.79
N HIS A 220 -19.94 -11.73 -7.03
CA HIS A 220 -18.54 -12.16 -6.98
C HIS A 220 -18.12 -12.67 -5.60
N ASN A 221 -18.59 -12.05 -4.52
CA ASN A 221 -18.30 -12.53 -3.17
C ASN A 221 -19.01 -13.87 -2.89
N ALA A 222 -20.29 -14.02 -3.29
CA ALA A 222 -21.03 -15.27 -3.13
C ALA A 222 -20.34 -16.43 -3.87
N THR A 223 -19.92 -16.20 -5.11
CA THR A 223 -19.17 -17.17 -5.91
C THR A 223 -17.86 -17.55 -5.22
N TYR A 224 -17.08 -16.57 -4.76
CA TYR A 224 -15.84 -16.83 -4.03
C TYR A 224 -16.06 -17.66 -2.76
N TYR A 225 -17.09 -17.34 -1.95
CA TYR A 225 -17.40 -18.10 -0.73
C TYR A 225 -17.86 -19.52 -1.02
N TYR A 226 -18.64 -19.70 -2.09
CA TYR A 226 -19.04 -21.02 -2.55
C TYR A 226 -17.84 -21.86 -2.99
N GLU A 227 -16.91 -21.28 -3.77
CA GLU A 227 -15.71 -21.96 -4.26
C GLU A 227 -14.69 -22.27 -3.16
N THR A 228 -14.62 -21.44 -2.13
CA THR A 228 -13.64 -21.58 -1.03
C THR A 228 -14.19 -22.32 0.19
N GLU A 229 -15.47 -22.71 0.18
CA GLU A 229 -16.18 -23.33 1.32
C GLU A 229 -16.14 -22.47 2.61
N ILE A 230 -15.92 -21.16 2.48
CA ILE A 230 -15.88 -20.21 3.60
C ILE A 230 -17.27 -19.59 3.76
N MET A 231 -17.93 -19.80 4.91
CA MET A 231 -19.17 -19.11 5.24
C MET A 231 -18.91 -17.66 5.69
N ASN A 232 -19.57 -16.67 5.08
CA ASN A 232 -19.50 -15.27 5.51
C ASN A 232 -20.89 -14.69 5.86
N ASN A 233 -21.12 -14.47 7.16
CA ASN A 233 -22.36 -13.87 7.67
C ASN A 233 -22.56 -12.42 7.21
N SER A 234 -21.48 -11.68 6.92
CA SER A 234 -21.55 -10.30 6.45
C SER A 234 -22.23 -10.17 5.08
N LEU A 235 -22.12 -11.19 4.22
CA LEU A 235 -22.74 -11.18 2.90
C LEU A 235 -24.27 -11.29 3.03
N THR A 236 -24.73 -12.22 3.88
CA THR A 236 -26.16 -12.43 4.16
C THR A 236 -26.79 -11.17 4.74
N GLU A 237 -26.13 -10.52 5.70
CA GLU A 237 -26.62 -9.26 6.27
C GLU A 237 -26.75 -8.13 5.25
N VAL A 238 -25.78 -8.00 4.33
CA VAL A 238 -25.83 -6.98 3.27
C VAL A 238 -26.96 -7.30 2.29
N PHE A 239 -27.09 -8.57 1.88
CA PHE A 239 -28.16 -9.01 1.00
C PHE A 239 -29.54 -8.69 1.62
N ASP A 240 -29.75 -9.06 2.88
CA ASP A 240 -31.01 -8.84 3.56
C ASP A 240 -31.32 -7.34 3.70
N LYS A 241 -30.32 -6.52 4.04
CA LYS A 241 -30.48 -5.05 4.11
C LYS A 241 -30.80 -4.43 2.75
N VAL A 242 -30.36 -5.00 1.64
CA VAL A 242 -30.58 -4.43 0.29
C VAL A 242 -31.91 -4.89 -0.29
N TYR A 243 -32.30 -6.14 -0.05
CA TYR A 243 -33.53 -6.73 -0.58
C TYR A 243 -34.75 -6.49 0.30
N TYR A 244 -34.60 -6.55 1.63
CA TYR A 244 -35.70 -6.41 2.59
C TYR A 244 -35.78 -5.03 3.25
N SER A 245 -34.82 -4.12 3.01
CA SER A 245 -35.08 -2.69 3.25
C SER A 245 -36.09 -2.23 2.22
N SER A 246 -37.36 -2.29 2.61
CA SER A 246 -38.48 -1.71 1.88
C SER A 246 -38.08 -0.29 1.46
N ASP A 247 -38.01 -0.04 0.15
CA ASP A 247 -38.10 1.32 -0.37
C ASP A 247 -39.58 1.71 -0.19
N PRO A 248 -39.93 2.66 0.70
CA PRO A 248 -41.23 3.31 0.64
C PRO A 248 -41.35 4.18 -0.62
#